data_AF-A0A832WYE8-F1
#
_entry.id   AF-A0A832WYE8-F1
#
_cell.length_a   1.000
_cell.length_b   1.000
_cell.length_c   1.000
_cell.angle_alpha   90.00
_cell.angle_beta   90.00
_cell.angle_gamma   90.00
#
_symmetry.space_group_name_H-M   'P 1'
#
loop_
_entity.id
_entity.type
_entity.pdbx_description
1 polymer ?
#
loop_
_entity_poly.entity_id
_entity_poly.type
_entity_poly.pdbx_seq_one_letter_code
_entity_poly.pdbx_strand_id
1 'polypeptide(L)'
;PAVVLTGTQNSEFEKEVEELIGSEYPEADVISGGDLFTLHQIIKRKPVDLLIGNTYGKFISRAEDVPLVRVGFPIMDRANLHYFPIMGYAGAARLVERIGNTLLDRKDRDALDWLLETIE
;
A
#
# COMPACT_ATOMS: atom_id res chain seq x y z
N PRO A 1 -6.95 3.55 6.36
CA PRO A 1 -6.40 2.37 5.63
C PRO A 1 -7.47 1.28 5.59
N ALA A 2 -7.70 0.61 4.46
CA ALA A 2 -8.76 -0.41 4.37
C ALA A 2 -8.37 -1.76 5.00
N VAL A 3 -7.10 -2.15 4.86
CA VAL A 3 -6.57 -3.41 5.40
C VAL A 3 -5.17 -3.15 5.95
N VAL A 4 -4.90 -3.62 7.17
CA VAL A 4 -3.59 -3.61 7.80
C VAL A 4 -3.25 -5.04 8.22
N LEU A 5 -2.16 -5.58 7.68
CA LEU A 5 -1.79 -6.97 7.91
C LEU A 5 -0.32 -7.08 8.30
N THR A 6 -0.06 -7.85 9.36
CA THR A 6 1.28 -8.24 9.78
C THR A 6 1.43 -9.76 9.81
N GLY A 7 2.60 -10.26 9.40
CA GLY A 7 2.89 -11.69 9.39
C GLY A 7 3.19 -12.27 10.77
N THR A 8 3.56 -11.42 11.73
CA THR A 8 3.84 -11.84 13.10
C THR A 8 2.55 -11.78 13.91
N GLN A 9 2.21 -12.88 14.60
CA GLN A 9 1.09 -12.87 15.54
C GLN A 9 1.45 -11.98 16.73
N ASN A 10 0.67 -10.92 16.94
CA ASN A 10 0.84 -10.03 18.07
C ASN A 10 -0.50 -9.33 18.38
N SER A 11 -1.11 -9.70 19.52
CA SER A 11 -2.36 -9.11 19.98
C SER A 11 -2.23 -7.67 20.48
N GLU A 12 -1.03 -7.24 20.88
CA GLU A 12 -0.81 -5.84 21.27
C GLU A 12 -0.83 -4.93 20.05
N PHE A 13 -0.26 -5.40 18.93
CA PHE A 13 -0.28 -4.67 17.66
C PHE A 13 -1.70 -4.42 17.16
N GLU A 14 -2.58 -5.43 17.23
CA GLU A 14 -3.98 -5.27 16.82
C GLU A 14 -4.67 -4.16 17.62
N LYS A 15 -4.53 -4.18 18.94
CA LYS A 15 -5.11 -3.16 19.83
C LYS A 15 -4.57 -1.76 19.55
N GLU A 16 -3.25 -1.60 19.44
CA GLU A 16 -2.64 -0.29 19.17
C GLU A 16 -3.08 0.26 17.82
N VAL A 17 -3.14 -0.59 16.78
CA VAL A 17 -3.57 -0.16 15.45
C VAL A 17 -5.06 0.17 15.43
N GLU A 18 -5.90 -0.62 16.08
CA GLU A 18 -7.34 -0.32 16.24
C GLU A 18 -7.55 1.01 16.97
N GLU A 19 -6.79 1.28 18.04
CA GLU A 19 -6.83 2.56 18.76
C GLU A 19 -6.38 3.74 17.89
N LEU A 20 -5.33 3.57 17.07
CA LEU A 20 -4.83 4.60 16.15
C LEU A 20 -5.79 4.90 14.99
N ILE A 21 -6.48 3.88 14.48
CA ILE A 21 -7.48 4.04 13.43
C ILE A 21 -8.74 4.71 14.01
N GLY A 22 -9.10 4.35 15.24
CA GLY A 22 -10.22 4.93 15.96
C GLY A 22 -11.57 4.69 15.26
N SER A 23 -12.56 5.51 15.61
CA SER A 23 -13.91 5.44 15.04
C SER A 23 -14.04 6.03 13.64
N GLU A 24 -12.97 6.61 13.08
CA GLU A 24 -12.99 7.28 11.77
C GLU A 24 -13.06 6.29 10.60
N TYR A 25 -12.51 5.08 10.76
CA TYR A 25 -12.53 4.04 9.73
C TYR A 25 -12.98 2.70 10.30
N PRO A 26 -14.28 2.53 10.60
CA PRO A 26 -14.81 1.33 11.25
C PRO A 26 -14.75 0.07 10.38
N GLU A 27 -14.50 0.22 9.08
CA GLU A 27 -14.38 -0.91 8.15
C GLU A 27 -12.93 -1.34 7.85
N ALA A 28 -11.97 -0.85 8.64
CA ALA A 28 -10.58 -1.23 8.48
C ALA A 28 -10.34 -2.62 9.09
N ASP A 29 -9.89 -3.58 8.28
CA ASP A 29 -9.52 -4.90 8.76
C ASP A 29 -8.08 -4.87 9.30
N VAL A 30 -7.91 -5.11 10.61
CA VAL A 30 -6.59 -5.24 11.26
C VAL A 30 -6.34 -6.71 11.57
N ILE A 31 -5.25 -7.26 11.02
CA ILE A 31 -4.96 -8.70 11.09
C ILE A 31 -3.52 -8.92 11.51
N SER A 32 -3.31 -9.64 12.61
CA SER A 32 -2.01 -10.19 12.98
C SER A 32 -1.89 -11.67 12.64
N GLY A 33 -0.67 -12.10 12.29
CA GLY A 33 -0.39 -13.48 11.87
C GLY A 33 -0.93 -13.87 10.50
N GLY A 34 -1.37 -12.90 9.69
CA GLY A 34 -1.84 -13.13 8.33
C GLY A 34 -0.68 -13.24 7.34
N ASP A 35 -0.85 -14.01 6.29
CA ASP A 35 0.12 -14.11 5.20
C ASP A 35 -0.33 -13.31 3.95
N LEU A 36 0.52 -13.29 2.91
CA LEU A 36 0.19 -12.63 1.65
C LEU A 36 -0.97 -13.30 0.91
N PHE A 37 -1.20 -14.59 1.15
CA PHE A 37 -2.34 -15.28 0.59
C PHE A 37 -3.65 -14.79 1.23
N THR A 38 -3.66 -14.65 2.55
CA THR A 38 -4.78 -14.08 3.31
C THR A 38 -5.06 -12.65 2.83
N LEU A 39 -4.01 -11.84 2.70
CA LEU A 39 -4.13 -10.48 2.12
C LEU A 39 -4.79 -10.51 0.74
N HIS A 40 -4.38 -11.43 -0.13
CA HIS A 40 -4.92 -11.58 -1.47
C HIS A 40 -6.41 -11.99 -1.45
N GLN A 41 -6.82 -12.88 -0.53
CA GLN A 41 -8.24 -13.24 -0.38
C GLN A 41 -9.10 -12.06 0.07
N ILE A 42 -8.56 -11.20 0.94
CA ILE A 42 -9.26 -10.00 1.41
C ILE A 42 -9.42 -9.00 0.27
N ILE A 43 -8.35 -8.71 -0.46
CA ILE A 43 -8.38 -7.78 -1.61
C ILE A 43 -9.40 -8.22 -2.66
N LYS A 44 -9.56 -9.54 -2.88
CA LYS A 44 -10.60 -10.07 -3.78
C LYS A 44 -12.03 -9.79 -3.31
N ARG A 45 -12.27 -9.78 -2.00
CA ARG A 45 -13.59 -9.49 -1.42
C ARG A 45 -13.85 -7.99 -1.33
N LYS A 46 -12.80 -7.24 -0.97
CA LYS A 46 -12.79 -5.80 -0.77
C LYS A 46 -11.65 -5.20 -1.60
N PRO A 47 -11.91 -4.78 -2.85
CA PRO A 47 -10.88 -4.22 -3.71
C PRO A 47 -10.33 -2.91 -3.10
N VAL A 48 -9.04 -2.68 -3.32
CA VAL A 48 -8.31 -1.51 -2.79
C VAL A 48 -7.63 -0.76 -3.93
N ASP A 49 -7.49 0.55 -3.79
CA ASP A 49 -6.91 1.41 -4.84
C ASP A 49 -5.38 1.38 -4.87
N LEU A 50 -4.75 1.04 -3.75
CA LEU A 50 -3.30 1.11 -3.58
C LEU A 50 -2.83 0.00 -2.64
N LEU A 51 -1.74 -0.66 -3.01
CA LEU A 51 -1.04 -1.62 -2.16
C LEU A 51 0.29 -1.02 -1.71
N ILE A 52 0.57 -1.07 -0.41
CA ILE A 52 1.87 -0.68 0.16
C ILE A 52 2.54 -1.94 0.73
N GLY A 53 3.76 -2.23 0.31
CA GLY A 53 4.47 -3.39 0.84
C GLY A 53 5.78 -3.70 0.15
N ASN A 54 6.22 -4.95 0.30
CA ASN A 54 7.50 -5.43 -0.20
C ASN A 54 7.41 -6.03 -1.62
N THR A 55 8.51 -6.62 -2.09
CA THR A 55 8.60 -7.21 -3.44
C THR A 55 7.54 -8.27 -3.71
N TYR A 56 7.12 -9.04 -2.69
CA TYR A 56 6.19 -10.14 -2.87
C TYR A 56 4.77 -9.66 -3.19
N GLY A 57 4.42 -8.43 -2.80
CA GLY A 57 3.16 -7.79 -3.19
C GLY A 57 3.00 -7.63 -4.70
N LYS A 58 4.07 -7.76 -5.50
CA LYS A 58 3.99 -7.66 -6.98
C LYS A 58 3.08 -8.71 -7.60
N PHE A 59 2.96 -9.89 -7.00
CA PHE A 59 2.10 -10.96 -7.52
C PHE A 59 0.62 -10.59 -7.35
N ILE A 60 0.27 -10.03 -6.19
CA ILE A 60 -1.07 -9.52 -5.89
C ILE A 60 -1.39 -8.34 -6.80
N SER A 61 -0.47 -7.38 -6.88
CA SER A 61 -0.59 -6.20 -7.75
C SER A 61 -0.84 -6.55 -9.21
N ARG A 62 -0.16 -7.58 -9.74
CA ARG A 62 -0.39 -8.05 -11.11
C ARG A 62 -1.71 -8.79 -11.28
N ALA A 63 -2.14 -9.56 -10.28
CA ALA A 63 -3.35 -10.37 -10.37
C ALA A 63 -4.63 -9.54 -10.26
N GLU A 64 -4.66 -8.57 -9.36
CA GLU A 64 -5.83 -7.72 -9.08
C GLU A 64 -5.77 -6.37 -9.81
N ASP A 65 -4.75 -6.14 -10.63
CA ASP A 65 -4.42 -4.85 -11.25
C ASP A 65 -4.52 -3.68 -10.26
N VAL A 66 -3.75 -3.76 -9.16
CA VAL A 66 -3.64 -2.72 -8.12
C VAL A 66 -2.23 -2.17 -8.12
N PRO A 67 -2.00 -0.85 -8.08
CA PRO A 67 -0.67 -0.29 -8.10
C PRO A 67 0.05 -0.53 -6.76
N LEU A 68 1.35 -0.83 -6.82
CA LEU A 68 2.17 -1.21 -5.67
C LEU A 68 3.23 -0.15 -5.35
N VAL A 69 3.09 0.49 -4.20
CA VAL A 69 4.12 1.35 -3.61
C VAL A 69 5.05 0.49 -2.76
N ARG A 70 6.31 0.37 -3.21
CA ARG A 70 7.31 -0.47 -2.54
C ARG A 70 7.90 0.23 -1.32
N VAL A 71 7.46 -0.16 -0.14
CA VAL A 71 7.92 0.36 1.16
C VAL A 71 8.03 -0.81 2.12
N GLY A 72 9.14 -0.89 2.84
CA GLY A 72 9.44 -1.98 3.75
C GLY A 72 10.49 -2.94 3.19
N PHE A 73 10.43 -4.20 3.61
CA PHE A 73 11.48 -5.18 3.37
C PHE A 73 10.89 -6.56 3.05
N PRO A 74 11.49 -7.37 2.14
CA PRO A 74 12.63 -7.05 1.26
C PRO A 74 12.20 -6.40 -0.06
N ILE A 75 13.03 -5.49 -0.57
CA ILE A 75 12.90 -4.90 -1.92
C ILE A 75 14.04 -5.44 -2.79
N MET A 76 13.73 -6.39 -3.67
CA MET A 76 14.70 -7.10 -4.51
C MET A 76 14.55 -6.78 -6.00
N ASP A 77 13.41 -6.23 -6.42
CA ASP A 77 13.10 -5.95 -7.83
C ASP A 77 13.39 -4.50 -8.26
N ARG A 78 13.88 -3.66 -7.34
CA ARG A 78 14.25 -2.27 -7.58
C ARG A 78 15.56 -1.94 -6.88
N ALA A 79 16.42 -1.20 -7.57
CA ALA A 79 17.71 -0.77 -7.02
C ALA A 79 17.55 0.44 -6.08
N ASN A 80 18.42 0.52 -5.08
CA ASN A 80 18.69 1.70 -4.25
C ASN A 80 17.52 2.25 -3.40
N LEU A 81 16.35 1.60 -3.37
CA LEU A 81 15.22 2.07 -2.56
C LEU A 81 15.52 2.07 -1.04
N HIS A 82 16.48 1.27 -0.59
CA HIS A 82 16.95 1.24 0.80
C HIS A 82 17.85 2.42 1.19
N TYR A 83 18.43 3.13 0.21
CA TYR A 83 19.32 4.28 0.48
C TYR A 83 18.53 5.50 0.95
N PHE A 84 17.27 5.60 0.55
CA PHE A 84 16.48 6.79 0.75
C PHE A 84 15.64 6.71 2.02
N PRO A 85 15.49 7.83 2.75
CA PRO A 85 14.78 7.83 4.01
C PRO A 85 13.28 7.67 3.80
N ILE A 86 12.65 6.94 4.71
CA ILE A 86 11.18 6.85 4.88
C ILE A 86 10.75 7.57 6.18
N MET A 87 11.67 7.77 7.12
CA MET A 87 11.41 8.41 8.41
C MET A 87 11.74 9.91 8.39
N GLY A 88 11.14 10.66 9.33
CA GLY A 88 11.31 12.11 9.47
C GLY A 88 10.59 12.90 8.37
N TYR A 89 10.70 14.24 8.41
CA TYR A 89 10.02 15.11 7.45
C TYR A 89 10.42 14.84 6.00
N ALA A 90 11.71 14.58 5.75
CA ALA A 90 12.20 14.24 4.42
C ALA A 90 11.62 12.90 3.92
N GLY A 91 11.52 11.90 4.80
CA GLY A 91 10.93 10.61 4.45
C GLY A 91 9.42 10.67 4.26
N ALA A 92 8.72 11.45 5.09
CA ALA A 92 7.29 11.68 4.95
C ALA A 92 6.95 12.38 3.62
N ALA A 93 7.66 13.46 3.28
CA ALA A 93 7.49 14.15 2.01
C ALA A 93 7.70 13.22 0.81
N ARG A 94 8.73 12.38 0.87
CA ARG A 94 9.00 11.37 -0.16
C ARG A 94 7.90 10.29 -0.22
N LEU A 95 7.39 9.83 0.92
CA LEU A 95 6.34 8.83 0.94
C LEU A 95 5.06 9.36 0.29
N VAL A 96 4.68 10.60 0.62
CA VAL A 96 3.53 11.29 0.03
C VAL A 96 3.72 11.47 -1.47
N GLU A 97 4.89 11.95 -1.91
CA GLU A 97 5.24 12.09 -3.33
C GLU A 97 5.11 10.76 -4.08
N ARG A 98 5.64 9.66 -3.52
CA ARG A 98 5.55 8.33 -4.13
C ARG A 98 4.12 7.82 -4.22
N ILE A 99 3.31 8.01 -3.18
CA ILE A 99 1.90 7.60 -3.17
C ILE A 99 1.13 8.39 -4.23
N GLY A 100 1.29 9.72 -4.25
CA GLY A 100 0.62 10.61 -5.20
C GLY A 100 0.99 10.28 -6.65
N ASN A 101 2.28 10.20 -6.97
CA ASN A 101 2.75 9.87 -8.31
C ASN A 101 2.27 8.49 -8.77
N THR A 102 2.23 7.50 -7.87
CA THR A 102 1.74 6.15 -8.23
C THR A 102 0.24 6.16 -8.58
N LEU A 103 -0.56 6.99 -7.91
CA LEU A 103 -1.99 7.15 -8.23
C LEU A 103 -2.20 7.92 -9.52
N LEU A 104 -1.40 8.96 -9.76
CA LEU A 104 -1.42 9.72 -11.02
C LEU A 104 -0.99 8.85 -12.20
N ASP A 105 0.08 8.05 -12.07
CA ASP A 105 0.51 7.10 -13.09
C ASP A 105 -0.61 6.11 -13.46
N ARG A 106 -1.43 5.69 -12.48
CA ARG A 106 -2.61 4.86 -12.74
C ARG A 106 -3.70 5.64 -13.47
N LYS A 107 -3.99 6.86 -13.03
CA LYS A 107 -4.97 7.75 -13.69
C LYS A 107 -4.59 7.99 -15.15
N ASP A 108 -3.32 8.28 -15.42
CA ASP A 108 -2.81 8.54 -16.78
C ASP A 108 -2.88 7.30 -17.66
N ARG A 109 -2.62 6.11 -17.10
CA ARG A 109 -2.76 4.83 -17.82
C ARG A 109 -4.20 4.55 -18.23
N ASP A 110 -5.16 4.91 -17.38
CA ASP A 110 -6.58 4.63 -17.58
C ASP A 110 -7.30 5.80 -18.30
N ALA A 111 -6.62 6.93 -18.51
CA ALA A 111 -7.16 8.12 -19.16
C ALA A 111 -7.29 7.97 -20.68
N LEU A 112 -8.22 8.73 -21.26
CA LEU A 112 -8.36 8.85 -22.71
C LEU A 112 -7.25 9.75 -23.27
N ASP A 113 -6.84 9.52 -24.52
CA ASP A 113 -5.75 10.25 -25.21
C ASP A 113 -5.82 11.77 -25.09
N TRP A 114 -7.03 12.35 -25.07
CA TRP A 114 -7.25 13.80 -25.00
C TRP A 114 -7.22 14.38 -23.58
N LEU A 115 -7.25 13.54 -22.54
CA LEU A 115 -7.20 13.95 -21.12
C LEU A 115 -5.80 13.85 -20.52
N LEU A 116 -4.87 13.18 -21.21
CA LEU A 116 -3.50 12.91 -20.76
C LEU A 116 -2.64 14.16 -20.55
N GLU A 117 -2.99 15.29 -21.18
CA GLU A 117 -2.19 16.52 -21.12
C GLU A 117 -2.56 17.44 -19.94
N THR A 118 -3.67 17.21 -19.24
CA THR A 118 -4.21 18.15 -18.25
C THR A 118 -4.20 17.57 -16.84
N ILE A 119 -3.59 18.30 -15.91
CA ILE A 119 -3.72 18.03 -14.47
C ILE A 119 -5.05 18.66 -14.02
N GLU A 120 -6.09 17.83 -13.87
CA GLU A 120 -7.33 18.20 -13.16
C GLU A 120 -7.21 18.01 -11.65
#